data_AF-A0A699V0M5-F1
#
_entry.id   AF-A0A699V0M5-F1
#
_cell.length_a   1.000
_cell.length_b   1.000
_cell.length_c   1.000
_cell.angle_alpha   90.00
_cell.angle_beta   90.00
_cell.angle_gamma   90.00
#
_symmetry.space_group_name_H-M   'P 1'
#
loop_
_entity.id
_entity.type
_entity.pdbx_description
1 polymer ?
#
loop_
_entity_poly.entity_id
_entity_poly.type
_entity_poly.pdbx_seq_one_letter_code
_entity_poly.pdbx_strand_id
1 'polypeptide(L)' 'MGLWYPKDTGFELTAFSDSDHAGCLDSRTSTSGGIQFLGGDKLISWSSKKQDLSRQTTWYEMFDSSRTGGSGK' A
#
# COMPACT_ATOMS: atom_id res chain seq x y z
N MET A 1 -10.83 15.77 -10.20
CA MET A 1 -9.99 16.86 -10.74
C MET A 1 -8.72 16.23 -11.27
N GLY A 2 -8.44 16.38 -12.57
CA GLY A 2 -7.27 15.79 -13.22
C GLY A 2 -6.11 16.80 -13.28
N LEU A 3 -4.88 16.30 -13.17
CA LEU A 3 -3.67 17.10 -13.28
C LEU A 3 -3.18 17.03 -14.72
N TRP A 4 -3.21 18.17 -15.42
CA TRP A 4 -2.81 18.27 -16.83
C TRP A 4 -1.38 18.81 -16.92
N TYR A 5 -0.49 18.06 -17.57
CA TYR A 5 0.89 18.47 -17.82
C TYR A 5 1.13 18.66 -19.33
N PRO A 6 1.89 19.69 -19.73
CA PRO A 6 2.30 19.87 -21.11
C PRO A 6 3.23 18.72 -21.56
N LYS A 7 2.93 18.13 -22.72
CA LYS A 7 3.56 16.92 -23.25
C LYS A 7 5.07 17.04 -23.53
N ASP A 8 5.57 18.27 -23.70
CA ASP A 8 6.92 18.55 -24.22
C ASP A 8 7.87 19.25 -23.25
N THR A 9 7.46 19.45 -22.00
CA THR A 9 8.42 19.75 -20.93
C THR A 9 9.02 18.44 -20.47
N GLY A 10 10.34 18.36 -20.23
CA GLY A 10 11.05 17.18 -19.67
C GLY A 10 10.60 16.81 -18.25
N PHE A 11 9.30 16.65 -18.08
CA PHE A 11 8.56 16.46 -16.86
C PHE A 11 8.42 14.96 -16.65
N GLU A 12 9.51 14.34 -16.23
CA GLU A 12 9.52 12.94 -15.88
C GLU A 12 8.96 12.78 -14.47
N LEU A 13 7.82 12.08 -14.34
CA LEU A 13 7.28 11.67 -13.05
C LEU A 13 7.81 10.27 -12.75
N THR A 14 8.64 10.14 -11.72
CA THR A 14 9.21 8.87 -11.28
C THR A 14 8.62 8.50 -9.93
N ALA A 15 7.89 7.40 -9.85
CA ALA A 15 7.31 6.91 -8.60
C ALA A 15 7.86 5.53 -8.26
N PHE A 16 8.31 5.35 -7.01
CA PHE A 16 8.71 4.06 -6.47
C PHE A 16 7.74 3.65 -5.35
N SER A 17 7.43 2.37 -5.28
CA SER A 17 6.62 1.79 -4.20
C SER A 17 7.33 0.54 -3.68
N ASP A 18 7.42 0.42 -2.37
CA ASP A 18 7.88 -0.79 -1.71
C ASP A 18 6.77 -1.33 -0.79
N SER A 19 6.68 -2.65 -0.74
CA SER A 19 5.82 -3.34 0.22
C SER A 19 6.65 -4.44 0.86
N ASP A 20 7.00 -4.28 2.13
CA ASP A 20 7.61 -5.37 2.89
C ASP A 20 6.49 -6.23 3.50
N HIS A 21 6.34 -7.43 2.96
CA HIS A 21 5.58 -8.50 3.61
C HIS A 21 6.57 -9.29 4.46
N ALA A 22 7.18 -8.63 5.46
CA ALA A 22 8.11 -9.28 6.35
C ALA A 22 7.36 -10.40 7.08
N GLY A 23 7.61 -11.66 6.69
CA GLY A 23 7.10 -12.87 7.34
C GLY A 23 7.73 -13.10 8.71
N CYS A 24 7.85 -12.05 9.52
CA CYS A 24 8.34 -12.11 10.89
C CYS A 24 7.17 -12.48 11.80
N LEU A 25 7.20 -13.71 12.32
CA LEU A 25 6.17 -14.24 13.22
C LEU A 25 5.97 -13.37 14.49
N ASP A 26 7.01 -12.65 14.91
CA ASP A 26 7.03 -11.87 16.16
C ASP A 26 6.55 -10.42 16.00
N SER A 27 6.83 -9.79 14.86
CA SER A 27 6.40 -8.43 14.56
C SER A 27 5.50 -8.48 13.34
N ARG A 28 4.22 -8.82 13.56
CA ARG A 28 3.16 -8.78 12.56
C ARG A 28 2.89 -7.34 12.10
N THR A 29 3.85 -6.74 11.39
CA THR A 29 3.78 -5.37 10.90
C THR A 29 4.28 -5.36 9.48
N SER A 30 3.39 -5.10 8.52
CA SER A 30 3.78 -4.85 7.14
C SER A 30 3.88 -3.34 6.95
N THR A 31 4.92 -2.88 6.28
CA THR A 31 5.11 -1.49 5.92
C THR A 31 4.96 -1.37 4.41
N SER A 32 4.10 -0.46 3.99
CA SER A 32 4.02 -0.06 2.59
C SER A 32 4.52 1.37 2.48
N GLY A 33 5.51 1.60 1.63
CA GLY A 33 6.08 2.89 1.32
C GLY A 33 5.88 3.27 -0.13
N GLY A 34 5.88 4.58 -0.38
CA GLY A 34 5.82 5.15 -1.72
C GLY A 34 6.48 6.51 -1.75
N ILE A 35 7.20 6.79 -2.83
CA ILE A 35 7.94 8.03 -3.05
C ILE A 35 7.76 8.49 -4.51
N GLN A 36 7.54 9.78 -4.71
CA GLN A 36 7.23 10.37 -6.01
C GLN A 36 8.14 11.57 -6.27
N PHE A 37 8.86 11.50 -7.39
CA PHE A 37 9.76 12.53 -7.89
C PHE A 37 9.24 13.13 -9.19
N LEU A 38 9.60 14.38 -9.43
CA LEU A 38 9.21 15.15 -10.61
C LEU A 38 10.44 15.83 -11.21
N GLY A 39 10.64 15.69 -12.51
CA GLY A 39 11.82 16.24 -13.20
C GLY A 39 13.13 15.56 -12.80
N GLY A 40 13.07 14.33 -12.28
CA GLY A 40 14.22 13.50 -11.89
C GLY A 40 14.60 13.61 -10.41
N ASP A 41 14.87 14.81 -9.91
CA ASP A 41 15.52 15.05 -8.61
C ASP A 41 14.64 15.78 -7.58
N LYS A 42 13.47 16.31 -7.97
CA LYS A 42 12.56 16.99 -7.05
C LYS A 42 11.57 16.01 -6.42
N LEU A 43 11.75 15.70 -5.13
CA LEU A 43 10.77 14.95 -4.33
C LEU A 43 9.48 15.76 -4.14
N ILE A 44 8.34 15.21 -4.54
CA ILE A 44 7.02 15.89 -4.44
C ILE A 44 6.18 15.29 -3.33
N SER A 45 6.25 13.98 -3.13
CA SER A 45 5.47 13.30 -2.10
C SER A 45 6.18 12.04 -1.64
N TRP A 46 6.07 11.76 -0.36
CA TRP A 46 6.48 10.51 0.25
C TRP A 46 5.40 10.09 1.24
N SER A 47 5.15 8.79 1.30
CA SER A 47 4.23 8.20 2.26
C SER A 47 4.82 6.89 2.76
N SER A 48 4.73 6.68 4.06
CA SER A 48 5.03 5.40 4.67
C SER A 48 3.86 5.05 5.57
N LYS A 49 3.32 3.85 5.38
CA LYS A 49 2.18 3.35 6.13
C LYS A 49 2.56 2.04 6.77
N LYS A 50 2.64 2.06 8.09
CA LYS A 50 2.71 0.85 8.90
C LYS A 50 1.30 0.26 9.01
N GLN A 51 1.14 -0.95 8.53
CA GLN A 51 -0.05 -1.76 8.72
C GLN A 51 0.23 -2.74 9.86
N ASP A 52 -0.44 -2.54 10.99
CA ASP A 52 -0.52 -3.59 11.99
C ASP A 52 -1.37 -4.73 11.41
N LEU A 53 -0.74 -5.89 11.20
CA LEU A 53 -1.41 -7.09 10.69
C LEU A 53 -2.53 -7.53 11.64
N SER A 54 -2.57 -7.10 12.91
CA SER A 54 -3.70 -7.36 13.82
C SER A 54 -5.04 -6.88 13.24
N ARG A 55 -5.06 -5.71 12.58
CA ARG A 55 -6.25 -5.22 11.87
C ARG A 55 -6.59 -6.08 10.67
N GLN A 56 -5.60 -6.52 9.89
CA GLN A 56 -5.87 -7.35 8.72
C GLN A 56 -6.31 -8.76 9.11
N THR A 57 -5.68 -9.40 10.09
CA THR A 57 -6.06 -10.75 10.54
C THR A 57 -7.46 -10.76 11.12
N THR A 58 -7.89 -9.74 11.87
CA THR A 58 -9.28 -9.66 12.35
C THR A 58 -10.28 -9.57 11.18
N TRP A 59 -9.99 -8.80 10.13
CA TRP A 59 -10.86 -8.74 8.95
C TRP A 59 -10.86 -10.04 8.14
N TYR A 60 -9.72 -10.71 7.99
CA TYR A 60 -9.65 -12.02 7.33
C TYR A 60 -10.36 -13.11 8.16
N GLU A 61 -10.16 -13.14 9.48
CA GLU A 61 -10.87 -14.06 10.39
C GLU A 61 -12.38 -13.80 10.38
N MET A 62 -12.81 -12.53 10.43
CA MET A 62 -14.24 -12.18 10.30
C MET A 62 -14.80 -12.54 8.92
N PHE A 63 -14.03 -12.32 7.86
CA PHE A 63 -14.41 -12.67 6.49
C PHE A 63 -14.50 -14.19 6.28
N ASP A 64 -13.53 -14.96 6.76
CA ASP A 64 -13.54 -16.42 6.71
C ASP A 64 -14.64 -17.01 7.58
N SER A 65 -14.86 -16.45 8.77
CA SER A 65 -15.96 -16.85 9.65
C SER A 65 -17.34 -16.60 9.03
N SER A 66 -17.48 -15.59 8.17
CA SER A 66 -18.71 -15.36 7.39
C SER A 66 -18.90 -16.38 6.26
N ARG A 67 -17.80 -16.93 5.74
CA ARG A 67 -17.79 -17.95 4.67
C ARG A 67 -18.09 -19.35 5.19
N THR A 68 -17.67 -19.66 6.42
CA THR A 68 -17.94 -20.95 7.09
C THR A 68 -19.34 -21.03 7.71
N GLY A 69 -20.10 -19.93 7.75
CA GLY A 69 -21.46 -19.87 8.29
C GLY A 69 -22.58 -20.41 7.39
N GLY A 70 -22.25 -21.01 6.24
CA GLY A 70 -23.22 -21.42 5.23
C GLY A 70 -23.15 -22.90 4.84
N SER A 71 -23.38 -23.82 5.77
CA SER A 71 -23.69 -25.22 5.44
C SER A 71 -24.05 -26.01 6.71
N GLY A 72 -25.33 -26.37 6.86
CA GLY A 72 -25.68 -27.51 7.72
C GLY A 72 -27.08 -27.50 8.31
N LYS A 73 -28.06 -27.87 7.48
CA LYS A 73 -29.38 -28.47 7.78
C LYS A 73 -30.39 -27.71 8.65
#